data_AF-A0A7W0F5V0-F1
#
_entry.id   AF-A0A7W0F5V0-F1
#
_cell.length_a   1.000
_cell.length_b   1.000
_cell.length_c   1.000
_cell.angle_alpha   90.00
_cell.angle_beta   90.00
_cell.angle_gamma   90.00
#
_symmetry.space_group_name_H-M   'P 1'
#
loop_
_entity.id
_entity.type
_entity.pdbx_description
1 polymer ?
#
loop_
_entity_poly.entity_id
_entity_poly.type
_entity_poly.pdbx_seq_one_letter_code
_entity_poly.pdbx_strand_id
1 'polypeptide(L)' 'AVAGVRDKTLIINLPGSPKAVKENLKVIIDVIPHAIEKIKGDETECGR' A
#
# COMPACT_ATOMS: atom_id res chain seq x y z
N ALA A 1 12.46 2.81 2.27
CA ALA A 1 11.29 2.48 3.10
C ALA A 1 10.93 1.02 2.87
N VAL A 2 10.40 0.32 3.88
CA VAL A 2 9.97 -1.08 3.76
C VAL A 2 8.45 -1.11 3.86
N ALA A 3 7.80 -1.90 3.02
CA ALA A 3 6.40 -2.26 3.12
C ALA A 3 6.27 -3.79 2.96
N GLY A 4 5.21 -4.36 3.49
CA GLY A 4 4.99 -5.80 3.45
C GLY A 4 3.58 -6.21 3.81
N VAL A 5 3.33 -7.50 3.72
CA VAL A 5 2.04 -8.12 4.06
C VAL A 5 2.26 -9.13 5.17
N ARG A 6 1.39 -9.10 6.17
CA ARG A 6 1.28 -10.14 7.19
C ARG A 6 -0.15 -10.66 7.19
N ASP A 7 -0.31 -11.95 6.95
CA ASP A 7 -1.62 -12.59 6.75
C ASP A 7 -2.44 -11.86 5.67
N LYS A 8 -3.46 -11.09 6.06
CA LYS A 8 -4.29 -10.27 5.17
C LYS A 8 -4.17 -8.76 5.44
N THR A 9 -3.06 -8.33 6.03
CA THR A 9 -2.82 -6.95 6.45
C THR A 9 -1.63 -6.35 5.72
N LEU A 10 -1.87 -5.23 5.03
CA LEU A 10 -0.83 -4.40 4.44
C LEU A 10 -0.18 -3.51 5.51
N ILE A 11 1.15 -3.54 5.60
CA ILE A 11 1.94 -2.76 6.55
C ILE A 11 2.87 -1.85 5.74
N ILE A 12 2.81 -0.53 6.00
CA ILE A 12 3.59 0.48 5.28
C ILE A 12 4.32 1.35 6.29
N ASN A 13 5.66 1.32 6.26
CA ASN A 13 6.46 2.22 7.09
C ASN A 13 6.57 3.60 6.43
N LEU A 14 6.05 4.63 7.10
CA LEU A 14 6.16 6.03 6.67
C LEU A 14 7.17 6.80 7.54
N PRO A 15 7.75 7.89 7.04
CA PRO A 15 8.66 8.72 7.84
C PRO A 15 7.94 9.43 8.99
N GLY A 16 8.67 9.81 10.04
CA GLY A 16 8.08 10.35 11.28
C GLY A 16 7.51 11.78 11.20
N SER A 17 7.76 12.54 10.12
CA SER A 17 7.25 13.92 10.01
C SER A 17 5.89 13.98 9.28
N PRO A 18 4.94 14.83 9.72
CA PRO A 18 3.63 14.93 9.06
C PRO A 18 3.70 15.34 7.58
N LYS A 19 4.69 16.16 7.21
CA LYS A 19 4.93 16.55 5.82
C LYS A 19 5.31 15.34 4.97
N ALA A 20 6.29 14.56 5.43
CA ALA A 20 6.75 13.39 4.70
C ALA A 20 5.65 12.30 4.62
N VAL A 21 4.84 12.11 5.66
CA VAL A 21 3.67 11.21 5.61
C VAL A 21 2.74 11.63 4.47
N LYS A 22 2.36 12.91 4.38
CA LYS A 22 1.45 13.40 3.34
C LYS A 22 2.02 13.21 1.94
N GLU A 23 3.29 13.54 1.73
CA GLU A 23 3.96 13.41 0.43
C GLU A 23 4.06 11.95 -0.01
N ASN A 24 4.50 11.05 0.89
CA ASN A 24 4.65 9.63 0.56
C ASN A 24 3.29 8.93 0.39
N LEU A 25 2.33 9.22 1.28
CA LEU A 25 1.00 8.60 1.21
C LEU A 25 0.27 9.02 -0.07
N LYS A 26 0.40 10.27 -0.51
CA LYS A 26 -0.25 10.77 -1.73
C LYS A 26 0.20 10.02 -2.99
N VAL A 27 1.42 9.48 -3.02
CA VAL A 27 1.92 8.70 -4.17
C VAL A 27 1.27 7.33 -4.25
N ILE A 28 0.88 6.75 -3.11
CA ILE A 28 0.42 5.36 -3.03
C ILE A 28 -1.07 5.21 -2.69
N ILE A 29 -1.75 6.28 -2.30
CA ILE A 29 -3.13 6.21 -1.80
C ILE A 29 -4.09 5.60 -2.81
N ASP A 30 -3.91 5.93 -4.10
CA ASP A 30 -4.80 5.47 -5.18
C ASP A 30 -4.62 3.98 -5.51
N VAL A 31 -3.45 3.41 -5.20
CA VAL A 31 -3.14 1.99 -5.48
C VAL A 31 -3.43 1.07 -4.30
N ILE A 32 -3.65 1.63 -3.09
CA ILE A 32 -3.96 0.84 -1.88
C ILE A 32 -5.21 -0.04 -2.04
N PRO A 33 -6.33 0.41 -2.63
CA PRO A 33 -7.51 -0.44 -2.82
C PRO A 33 -7.20 -1.71 -3.60
N HIS A 34 -6.50 -1.57 -4.74
CA HIS A 34 -6.07 -2.70 -5.55
C HIS A 34 -5.11 -3.63 -4.79
N ALA A 35 -4.14 -3.08 -4.05
CA ALA A 35 -3.25 -3.87 -3.22
C ALA A 35 -4.00 -4.70 -2.15
N ILE A 36 -5.06 -4.13 -1.55
CA ILE A 36 -5.91 -4.85 -0.58
C ILE A 36 -6.69 -5.97 -1.27
N GLU A 37 -7.21 -5.77 -2.49
CA GLU A 37 -7.89 -6.81 -3.25
C GLU A 37 -6.95 -8.00 -3.52
N LYS A 38 -5.71 -7.73 -3.95
CA LYS A 38 -4.67 -8.76 -4.10
C LYS A 38 -4.39 -9.53 -2.83
N ILE A 39 -4.22 -8.83 -1.72
CA ILE A 39 -3.97 -9.46 -0.41
C ILE A 39 -5.15 -10.33 0.03
N LYS A 40 -6.37 -10.01 -0.39
CA LYS A 40 -7.57 -10.80 -0.09
C LYS A 40 -7.72 -12.04 -0.99
N GLY A 41 -6.89 -12.20 -2.02
CA GLY A 41 -6.89 -13.35 -2.93
C GLY A 41 -7.50 -13.07 -4.30
N ASP A 42 -7.59 -11.82 -4.73
CA ASP A 42 -7.96 -11.50 -6.11
C ASP A 42 -6.87 -11.93 -7.12
N GLU A 43 -7.19 -12.86 -8.00
CA GLU A 43 -6.28 -13.43 -9.01
C GLU A 43 -6.25 -12.65 -10.33
N THR A 44 -6.97 -11.53 -10.46
CA THR A 44 -6.99 -10.74 -11.70
C THR A 44 -5.59 -10.26 -12.09
N GLU A 45 -5.23 -10.18 -13.38
CA GLU A 45 -3.89 -9.71 -13.75
C GLU A 45 -3.69 -8.22 -13.42
N CYS A 46 -2.52 -7.85 -12.87
CA CYS A 46 -2.15 -6.44 -12.67
C CYS A 46 -1.64 -5.80 -13.98
N GLY A 47 -1.89 -4.50 -14.19
CA GLY A 47 -1.16 -3.71 -15.20
C GLY A 47 -1.61 -3.87 -16.66
N ARG A 48 -2.92 -3.99 -16.92
CA ARG A 48 -3.49 -3.73 -18.25
C ARG A 48 -3.66 -2.24 -18.50
#